data_AF-B2ARY6-F1
#
_entry.id   AF-B2ARY6-F1
#
_cell.length_a   1.000
_cell.length_b   1.000
_cell.length_c   1.000
_cell.angle_alpha   90.00
_cell.angle_beta   90.00
_cell.angle_gamma   90.00
#
_symmetry.space_group_name_H-M   'P 1'
#
loop_
_entity.id
_entity.type
_entity.pdbx_description
1 polymer ?
#
loop_
_entity_poly.entity_id
_entity_poly.type
_entity_poly.pdbx_seq_one_letter_code
_entity_poly.pdbx_strand_id
1 'polypeptide(L)'
;MLGNYLVQTTDLDNACGDRGLAYSGDYNTDRPFIVICPRAFNKKAINDLEGKDRGDEDARDFYAGCAEDGGDIGDHVSFHFNTLGMTLLHEYLHYDLIIGATFGSIVDDPDGQPGYGLVAVYDRLPKELARVNADSYAYYAAEVYWSLICQKEFQAPREGVDDADPDCGDQACET
;
A
#
# COMPACT_ATOMS: atom_id res chain seq x y z
N MET A 1 -20.12 0.65 6.01
CA MET A 1 -19.26 1.80 6.36
C MET A 1 -18.48 1.39 7.61
N LEU A 2 -17.16 1.20 7.50
CA LEU A 2 -16.29 0.94 8.65
C LEU A 2 -16.16 2.27 9.44
N GLY A 3 -17.06 2.52 10.38
CA GLY A 3 -17.02 3.73 11.22
C GLY A 3 -17.12 5.05 10.45
N ASN A 4 -16.75 6.15 11.11
CA ASN A 4 -16.85 7.53 10.63
C ASN A 4 -15.83 7.90 9.51
N TYR A 5 -15.31 6.93 8.77
CA TYR A 5 -14.37 7.16 7.68
C TYR A 5 -15.09 7.47 6.37
N LEU A 6 -14.76 8.61 5.78
CA LEU A 6 -15.22 8.96 4.44
C LEU A 6 -14.14 8.55 3.41
N VAL A 7 -14.43 7.53 2.60
CA VAL A 7 -13.58 7.16 1.46
C VAL A 7 -14.17 7.79 0.19
N GLN A 8 -13.34 8.53 -0.54
CA GLN A 8 -13.69 9.23 -1.77
C GLN A 8 -12.79 8.75 -2.91
N THR A 9 -13.27 8.85 -4.15
CA THR A 9 -12.50 8.50 -5.35
C THR A 9 -12.33 9.70 -6.28
N THR A 10 -12.58 10.91 -5.78
CA THR A 10 -12.47 12.16 -6.53
C THR A 10 -11.51 13.08 -5.80
N ASP A 11 -10.41 13.41 -6.46
CA ASP A 11 -9.39 14.33 -5.95
C ASP A 11 -9.82 15.79 -6.19
N LEU A 12 -10.58 16.34 -5.25
CA LEU A 12 -11.07 17.71 -5.33
C LEU A 12 -9.97 18.75 -5.05
N ASP A 13 -8.95 18.37 -4.29
CA ASP A 13 -7.87 19.25 -3.85
C ASP A 13 -6.63 19.17 -4.76
N ASN A 14 -6.65 18.29 -5.77
CA ASN A 14 -5.55 18.03 -6.68
C ASN A 14 -4.25 17.66 -5.93
N ALA A 15 -4.40 16.89 -4.84
CA ALA A 15 -3.32 16.52 -3.93
C ALA A 15 -2.66 15.17 -4.29
N CYS A 16 -3.23 14.42 -5.24
CA CYS A 16 -2.67 13.14 -5.68
C CYS A 16 -1.29 13.24 -6.35
N GLY A 17 -0.93 14.42 -6.86
CA GLY A 17 0.36 14.65 -7.51
C GLY A 17 0.70 13.64 -8.61
N ASP A 18 2.01 13.51 -8.89
CA ASP A 18 2.52 12.69 -9.98
C ASP A 18 2.78 11.23 -9.58
N ARG A 19 2.77 10.90 -8.28
CA ARG A 19 3.07 9.55 -7.77
C ARG A 19 2.11 9.03 -6.69
N GLY A 20 1.14 9.84 -6.25
CA GLY A 20 0.17 9.46 -5.22
C GLY A 20 -0.79 8.36 -5.67
N LEU A 21 -1.01 7.40 -4.78
CA LEU A 21 -2.05 6.37 -4.84
C LEU A 21 -3.24 6.74 -3.96
N ALA A 22 -3.00 7.43 -2.86
CA ALA A 22 -4.04 8.01 -2.03
C ALA A 22 -3.50 9.29 -1.36
N TYR A 23 -4.35 9.88 -0.54
CA TYR A 23 -3.96 10.72 0.58
C TYR A 23 -5.11 10.73 1.59
N SER A 24 -4.79 11.07 2.84
CA SER A 24 -5.78 11.20 3.90
C SER A 24 -5.66 12.53 4.64
N GLY A 25 -6.75 12.89 5.32
CA GLY A 25 -6.85 14.14 6.05
C GLY A 25 -7.80 14.06 7.23
N ASP A 26 -7.75 15.10 8.06
CA ASP A 26 -8.55 15.20 9.29
C ASP A 26 -8.39 13.99 10.23
N TYR A 27 -7.21 13.37 10.22
CA TYR A 27 -6.89 12.13 10.92
C TYR A 27 -7.03 12.21 12.46
N ASN A 28 -7.04 13.41 13.03
CA ASN A 28 -7.22 13.66 14.45
C ASN A 28 -8.67 14.06 14.82
N THR A 29 -9.61 13.98 13.87
CA THR A 29 -11.01 14.36 14.07
C THR A 29 -11.94 13.14 14.14
N ASP A 30 -13.22 13.36 14.42
CA ASP A 30 -14.24 12.32 14.37
C ASP A 30 -14.73 11.97 12.95
N ARG A 31 -14.22 12.68 11.93
CA ARG A 31 -14.63 12.55 10.51
C ARG A 31 -13.43 12.58 9.57
N PRO A 32 -12.45 11.69 9.75
CA PRO A 32 -11.33 11.58 8.82
C PRO A 32 -11.80 11.16 7.43
N PHE A 33 -11.00 11.50 6.42
CA PHE A 33 -11.26 11.10 5.05
C PHE A 33 -10.03 10.49 4.40
N ILE A 34 -10.29 9.68 3.38
CA ILE A 34 -9.30 9.11 2.46
C ILE A 34 -9.76 9.45 1.05
N VAL A 35 -8.86 9.95 0.22
CA VAL A 35 -9.06 10.12 -1.22
C VAL A 35 -8.20 9.10 -1.93
N ILE A 36 -8.83 8.22 -2.71
CA ILE A 36 -8.14 7.27 -3.58
C ILE A 36 -7.86 7.94 -4.91
N CYS A 37 -6.57 8.06 -5.24
CA CYS A 37 -6.11 8.68 -6.47
C CYS A 37 -6.41 7.80 -7.68
N PRO A 38 -6.62 8.39 -8.88
CA PRO A 38 -6.90 7.61 -10.09
C PRO A 38 -5.85 6.51 -10.36
N ARG A 39 -4.59 6.77 -10.04
CA ARG A 39 -3.47 5.84 -10.22
C ARG A 39 -3.59 4.57 -9.36
N ALA A 40 -4.22 4.63 -8.18
CA ALA A 40 -4.44 3.43 -7.37
C ALA A 40 -5.33 2.39 -8.07
N PHE A 41 -6.13 2.79 -9.06
CA PHE A 41 -6.94 1.85 -9.84
C PHE A 41 -6.14 1.11 -10.92
N ASN A 42 -4.87 1.48 -11.17
CA ASN A 42 -3.96 0.65 -11.96
C ASN A 42 -3.42 -0.53 -11.13
N LYS A 43 -3.56 -0.47 -9.80
CA LYS A 43 -3.12 -1.52 -8.90
C LYS A 43 -4.11 -2.67 -8.87
N LYS A 44 -3.59 -3.89 -8.84
CA LYS A 44 -4.40 -5.11 -8.85
C LYS A 44 -5.12 -5.29 -7.51
N ALA A 45 -6.30 -5.92 -7.57
CA ALA A 45 -7.07 -6.31 -6.40
C ALA A 45 -6.52 -7.61 -5.80
N ILE A 46 -6.79 -7.82 -4.50
CA ILE A 46 -6.48 -9.06 -3.80
C ILE A 46 -7.68 -10.00 -3.68
N ASN A 47 -8.86 -9.68 -4.23
CA ASN A 47 -10.03 -10.57 -4.21
C ASN A 47 -11.08 -10.18 -5.26
N ASP A 48 -12.06 -11.07 -5.50
CA ASP A 48 -13.13 -10.96 -6.48
C ASP A 48 -13.76 -9.55 -6.55
N LEU A 49 -13.69 -8.95 -7.73
CA LEU A 49 -14.41 -7.77 -8.15
C LEU A 49 -15.79 -8.19 -8.66
N GLU A 50 -16.79 -7.33 -8.48
CA GLU A 50 -18.14 -7.60 -8.99
C GLU A 50 -18.11 -7.82 -10.51
N GLY A 51 -18.53 -9.01 -10.96
CA GLY A 51 -18.54 -9.39 -12.37
C GLY A 51 -17.22 -9.95 -12.92
N LYS A 52 -16.22 -10.19 -12.06
CA LYS A 52 -14.91 -10.73 -12.44
C LYS A 52 -14.49 -11.85 -11.48
N ASP A 53 -14.22 -13.04 -11.97
CA ASP A 53 -13.76 -14.17 -11.14
C ASP A 53 -12.23 -14.35 -11.28
N ARG A 54 -11.56 -14.80 -10.22
CA ARG A 54 -10.14 -15.19 -10.28
C ARG A 54 -9.85 -16.33 -11.27
N GLY A 55 -10.86 -17.12 -11.63
CA GLY A 55 -10.79 -18.19 -12.61
C GLY A 55 -10.99 -17.75 -14.07
N ASP A 56 -11.28 -16.46 -14.33
CA ASP A 56 -11.43 -15.94 -15.68
C ASP A 56 -10.09 -15.94 -16.46
N GLU A 57 -10.14 -16.02 -17.79
CA GLU A 57 -8.95 -16.07 -18.65
C GLU A 57 -8.02 -14.85 -18.48
N ASP A 58 -8.61 -13.68 -18.24
CA ASP A 58 -7.99 -12.38 -18.02
C ASP A 58 -7.92 -11.99 -16.53
N ALA A 59 -8.16 -12.92 -15.60
CA ALA A 59 -8.10 -12.66 -14.16
C ALA A 59 -6.79 -11.98 -13.71
N ARG A 60 -5.68 -12.30 -14.39
CA ARG A 60 -4.36 -11.74 -14.10
C ARG A 60 -4.25 -10.25 -14.40
N ASP A 61 -5.12 -9.68 -15.22
CA ASP A 61 -5.14 -8.23 -15.47
C ASP A 61 -5.73 -7.46 -14.28
N PHE A 62 -6.52 -8.14 -13.45
CA PHE A 62 -7.26 -7.53 -12.34
C PHE A 62 -6.76 -7.95 -10.96
N TYR A 63 -6.18 -9.15 -10.84
CA TYR A 63 -5.80 -9.73 -9.55
C TYR A 63 -4.30 -9.92 -9.41
N ALA A 64 -3.77 -9.53 -8.26
CA ALA A 64 -2.43 -9.90 -7.86
C ALA A 64 -2.39 -11.42 -7.59
N GLY A 65 -1.27 -12.06 -7.91
CA GLY A 65 -1.12 -13.50 -7.76
C GLY A 65 0.34 -13.93 -7.79
N CYS A 66 0.61 -15.11 -7.23
CA CYS A 66 1.94 -15.71 -7.17
C CYS A 66 2.47 -16.03 -8.57
N ALA A 67 3.77 -15.86 -8.79
CA ALA A 67 4.39 -16.15 -10.09
C ALA A 67 4.24 -17.61 -10.54
N GLU A 68 4.17 -18.57 -9.60
CA GLU A 68 3.95 -19.99 -9.89
C GLU A 68 2.54 -20.25 -10.47
N ASP A 69 1.57 -19.43 -10.09
CA ASP A 69 0.22 -19.42 -10.64
C ASP A 69 0.09 -18.48 -11.85
N GLY A 70 1.24 -17.97 -12.32
CA GLY A 70 1.44 -17.07 -13.45
C GLY A 70 0.98 -15.62 -13.23
N GLY A 71 0.89 -15.17 -11.97
CA GLY A 71 0.84 -13.76 -11.62
C GLY A 71 2.23 -13.11 -11.59
N ASP A 72 2.35 -11.94 -10.95
CA ASP A 72 3.57 -11.13 -10.96
C ASP A 72 4.33 -11.12 -9.62
N ILE A 73 3.81 -11.80 -8.60
CA ILE A 73 4.45 -11.87 -7.28
C ILE A 73 5.59 -12.89 -7.32
N GLY A 74 6.80 -12.37 -7.56
CA GLY A 74 8.06 -13.10 -7.62
C GLY A 74 8.61 -13.51 -6.26
N ASP A 75 9.93 -13.55 -6.10
CA ASP A 75 10.59 -14.06 -4.88
C ASP A 75 11.00 -12.97 -3.88
N HIS A 76 10.88 -11.71 -4.27
CA HIS A 76 11.25 -10.56 -3.44
C HIS A 76 9.99 -9.76 -3.13
N VAL A 77 9.99 -9.07 -1.99
CA VAL A 77 9.02 -8.00 -1.75
C VAL A 77 9.22 -6.94 -2.83
N SER A 78 8.15 -6.54 -3.52
CA SER A 78 8.24 -5.64 -4.67
C SER A 78 6.98 -4.79 -4.85
N PHE A 79 7.02 -3.86 -5.80
CA PHE A 79 5.91 -2.97 -6.11
C PHE A 79 4.62 -3.72 -6.51
N HIS A 80 4.72 -5.00 -6.90
CA HIS A 80 3.55 -5.86 -7.12
C HIS A 80 2.72 -6.12 -5.84
N PHE A 81 3.26 -5.78 -4.66
CA PHE A 81 2.54 -5.83 -3.39
C PHE A 81 1.62 -4.61 -3.19
N ASN A 82 1.87 -3.51 -3.91
CA ASN A 82 1.04 -2.30 -3.91
C ASN A 82 -0.31 -2.60 -4.54
N THR A 83 -1.21 -3.16 -3.75
CA THR A 83 -2.59 -3.44 -4.13
C THR A 83 -3.50 -2.35 -3.56
N LEU A 84 -4.69 -2.16 -4.14
CA LEU A 84 -5.66 -1.19 -3.60
C LEU A 84 -5.98 -1.45 -2.11
N GLY A 85 -6.01 -2.72 -1.71
CA GLY A 85 -6.21 -3.10 -0.31
C GLY A 85 -5.05 -2.68 0.60
N MET A 86 -3.81 -2.79 0.11
CA MET A 86 -2.62 -2.31 0.83
C MET A 86 -2.62 -0.78 0.95
N THR A 87 -2.93 -0.06 -0.14
CA THR A 87 -3.07 1.41 -0.10
C THR A 87 -4.11 1.83 0.94
N LEU A 88 -5.28 1.20 0.97
CA LEU A 88 -6.28 1.50 1.98
C LEU A 88 -5.79 1.22 3.41
N LEU A 89 -5.05 0.13 3.62
CA LEU A 89 -4.49 -0.20 4.93
C LEU A 89 -3.49 0.86 5.40
N HIS A 90 -2.62 1.35 4.50
CA HIS A 90 -1.72 2.47 4.75
C HIS A 90 -2.53 3.68 5.23
N GLU A 91 -3.53 4.11 4.47
CA GLU A 91 -4.34 5.29 4.82
C GLU A 91 -5.09 5.16 6.15
N TYR A 92 -5.62 3.97 6.45
CA TYR A 92 -6.30 3.75 7.72
C TYR A 92 -5.37 3.86 8.94
N LEU A 93 -4.06 3.64 8.76
CA LEU A 93 -3.09 3.75 9.85
C LEU A 93 -2.80 5.18 10.25
N HIS A 94 -3.01 6.16 9.37
CA HIS A 94 -2.96 7.57 9.76
C HIS A 94 -4.07 7.95 10.74
N TYR A 95 -5.10 7.13 10.96
CA TYR A 95 -6.16 7.47 11.91
C TYR A 95 -5.69 7.46 13.37
N ASP A 96 -5.41 8.63 13.92
CA ASP A 96 -4.98 8.77 15.31
C ASP A 96 -5.94 8.11 16.31
N LEU A 97 -7.25 8.03 16.04
CA LEU A 97 -8.19 7.38 16.95
C LEU A 97 -8.14 5.84 16.91
N ILE A 98 -7.63 5.21 15.84
CA ILE A 98 -7.35 3.77 15.82
C ILE A 98 -6.01 3.48 16.52
N ILE A 99 -4.98 4.29 16.26
CA ILE A 99 -3.59 3.96 16.62
C ILE A 99 -3.07 4.70 17.85
N GLY A 100 -3.69 5.80 18.25
CA GLY A 100 -3.13 6.78 19.18
C GLY A 100 -2.94 6.27 20.60
N ALA A 101 -3.71 5.25 21.01
CA ALA A 101 -3.51 4.58 22.29
C ALA A 101 -2.17 3.81 22.37
N THR A 102 -1.60 3.44 21.22
CA THR A 102 -0.40 2.60 21.13
C THR A 102 0.81 3.36 20.61
N PHE A 103 0.62 4.20 19.59
CA PHE A 103 1.72 4.84 18.84
C PHE A 103 1.70 6.37 18.87
N GLY A 104 0.64 6.99 19.37
CA GLY A 104 0.42 8.44 19.27
C GLY A 104 -0.08 8.83 17.87
N SER A 105 0.81 8.80 16.88
CA SER A 105 0.50 9.08 15.46
C SER A 105 1.41 8.25 14.55
N ILE A 106 0.91 7.90 13.37
CA ILE A 106 1.69 7.28 12.28
C ILE A 106 1.82 8.30 11.16
N VAL A 107 3.01 8.36 10.56
CA VAL A 107 3.40 9.36 9.55
C VAL A 107 4.14 8.70 8.40
N ASP A 108 4.22 9.36 7.26
CA ASP A 108 4.93 8.79 6.10
C ASP A 108 6.43 8.94 6.20
N ASP A 109 6.90 10.15 6.50
CA ASP A 109 8.33 10.47 6.61
C ASP A 109 8.72 10.80 8.07
N PRO A 110 8.88 9.80 8.96
CA PRO A 110 9.19 10.05 10.37
C PRO A 110 10.59 10.67 10.51
N ASP A 111 10.67 11.74 11.31
CA ASP A 111 11.89 12.56 11.48
C ASP A 111 12.50 13.07 10.16
N GLY A 112 11.67 13.22 9.11
CA GLY A 112 12.11 13.65 7.77
C GLY A 112 12.92 12.60 7.02
N GLN A 113 12.92 11.35 7.48
CA GLN A 113 13.48 10.22 6.76
C GLN A 113 12.47 9.73 5.71
N PRO A 114 12.89 9.46 4.46
CA PRO A 114 12.00 8.88 3.46
C PRO A 114 11.41 7.57 3.98
N GLY A 115 10.09 7.49 4.07
CA GLY A 115 9.38 6.29 4.50
C GLY A 115 8.43 5.70 3.47
N TYR A 116 8.41 6.25 2.25
CA TYR A 116 7.64 5.72 1.12
C TYR A 116 8.36 4.60 0.38
N GLY A 117 7.63 3.51 0.14
CA GLY A 117 8.07 2.38 -0.66
C GLY A 117 8.88 1.34 0.11
N LEU A 118 8.77 0.10 -0.38
CA LEU A 118 9.42 -1.09 0.18
C LEU A 118 10.92 -0.92 0.48
N VAL A 119 11.73 -0.33 -0.42
CA VAL A 119 13.17 -0.14 -0.18
C VAL A 119 13.43 0.81 0.98
N ALA A 120 12.64 1.88 1.10
CA ALA A 120 12.77 2.83 2.20
C ALA A 120 12.46 2.15 3.53
N VAL A 121 11.34 1.43 3.62
CA VAL A 121 10.91 0.80 4.88
C VAL A 121 11.70 -0.44 5.26
N TYR A 122 12.23 -1.21 4.31
CA TYR A 122 13.04 -2.40 4.60
C TYR A 122 14.47 -2.06 5.01
N ASP A 123 15.15 -1.22 4.23
CA ASP A 123 16.60 -1.10 4.30
C ASP A 123 17.09 0.23 4.90
N ARG A 124 16.27 1.28 4.84
CA ARG A 124 16.70 2.65 5.18
C ARG A 124 16.12 3.13 6.50
N LEU A 125 14.88 2.76 6.79
CA LEU A 125 14.17 3.26 7.96
C LEU A 125 14.65 2.53 9.23
N PRO A 126 15.19 3.26 10.23
CA PRO A 126 15.52 2.67 11.51
C PRO A 126 14.29 2.03 12.17
N LYS A 127 14.48 0.93 12.90
CA LYS A 127 13.38 0.13 13.48
C LYS A 127 12.44 0.95 14.37
N GLU A 128 12.99 1.90 15.11
CA GLU A 128 12.25 2.82 15.97
C GLU A 128 11.37 3.81 15.22
N LEU A 129 11.70 4.10 13.95
CA LEU A 129 10.92 4.94 13.05
C LEU A 129 9.94 4.10 12.22
N ALA A 130 10.31 2.88 11.83
CA ALA A 130 9.41 1.96 11.14
C ALA A 130 8.11 1.68 11.92
N ARG A 131 8.17 1.63 13.25
CA ARG A 131 6.97 1.44 14.10
C ARG A 131 5.95 2.59 14.01
N VAL A 132 6.35 3.76 13.52
CA VAL A 132 5.47 4.93 13.35
C VAL A 132 5.29 5.31 11.89
N ASN A 133 5.59 4.39 10.96
CA ASN A 133 5.45 4.60 9.52
C ASN A 133 4.36 3.70 8.92
N ALA A 134 3.45 4.27 8.13
CA ALA A 134 2.28 3.56 7.62
C ALA A 134 2.67 2.44 6.64
N ASP A 135 3.62 2.71 5.74
CA ASP A 135 4.10 1.74 4.76
C ASP A 135 4.74 0.50 5.40
N SER A 136 5.43 0.66 6.53
CA SER A 136 6.05 -0.46 7.25
C SER A 136 5.01 -1.51 7.66
N TYR A 137 3.83 -1.08 8.11
CA TYR A 137 2.73 -1.98 8.43
C TYR A 137 2.05 -2.54 7.18
N ALA A 138 1.86 -1.70 6.16
CA ALA A 138 1.20 -2.10 4.92
C ALA A 138 2.01 -3.19 4.18
N TYR A 139 3.32 -3.01 4.05
CA TYR A 139 4.22 -4.01 3.44
C TYR A 139 4.36 -5.26 4.31
N TYR A 140 4.44 -5.12 5.64
CA TYR A 140 4.47 -6.30 6.51
C TYR A 140 3.19 -7.13 6.40
N ALA A 141 2.02 -6.48 6.37
CA ALA A 141 0.74 -7.17 6.18
C ALA A 141 0.66 -7.88 4.82
N ALA A 142 1.13 -7.21 3.76
CA ALA A 142 1.18 -7.78 2.41
C ALA A 142 2.15 -8.98 2.34
N GLU A 143 3.35 -8.88 2.93
CA GLU A 143 4.33 -9.96 2.98
C GLU A 143 3.79 -11.17 3.74
N VAL A 144 3.18 -10.99 4.90
CA VAL A 144 2.56 -12.09 5.66
C VAL A 144 1.46 -12.75 4.83
N TYR A 145 0.59 -11.95 4.19
CA TYR A 145 -0.47 -12.48 3.35
C TYR A 145 0.08 -13.31 2.19
N TRP A 146 1.01 -12.76 1.40
CA TRP A 146 1.57 -13.46 0.25
C TRP A 146 2.43 -14.64 0.64
N SER A 147 3.11 -14.60 1.79
CA SER A 147 3.86 -15.76 2.29
C SER A 147 2.94 -16.95 2.55
N LEU A 148 1.73 -16.70 3.07
CA LEU A 148 0.73 -17.73 3.28
C LEU A 148 0.11 -18.23 1.98
N ILE A 149 -0.21 -17.33 1.04
CA ILE A 149 -0.86 -17.68 -0.22
C ILE A 149 0.12 -18.39 -1.17
N CYS A 150 1.33 -17.85 -1.34
CA CYS A 150 2.38 -18.43 -2.20
C CYS A 150 3.20 -19.52 -1.50
N GLN A 151 2.92 -19.82 -0.22
CA GLN A 151 3.59 -20.84 0.58
C GLN A 151 5.12 -20.73 0.59
N LYS A 152 5.64 -19.50 0.69
CA LYS A 152 7.08 -19.22 0.68
C LYS A 152 7.44 -18.03 1.55
N GLU A 153 8.73 -17.90 1.87
CA GLU A 153 9.29 -16.69 2.45
C GLU A 153 9.83 -15.80 1.32
N PHE A 154 9.62 -14.49 1.43
CA PHE A 154 10.10 -13.52 0.46
C PHE A 154 11.48 -12.99 0.86
N GLN A 155 12.29 -12.65 -0.14
CA GLN A 155 13.55 -11.97 0.07
C GLN A 155 13.33 -10.46 0.19
N ALA A 156 14.27 -9.81 0.87
CA ALA A 156 14.32 -8.34 0.95
C ALA A 156 14.39 -7.74 -0.46
N PRO A 157 13.82 -6.54 -0.67
CA PRO A 157 13.78 -5.92 -1.98
C PRO A 157 15.16 -5.49 -2.50
N ARG A 158 15.27 -5.34 -3.81
CA ARG A 158 16.45 -4.80 -4.49
C ARG A 158 16.14 -3.41 -5.03
N GLU A 159 16.94 -2.44 -4.61
CA GLU A 159 16.86 -1.06 -5.08
C GLU A 159 17.03 -0.96 -6.61
N GLY A 160 16.18 -0.16 -7.24
CA GLY A 160 16.13 0.07 -8.68
C GLY A 160 15.50 -1.08 -9.48
N VAL A 161 14.98 -2.11 -8.82
CA VAL A 161 14.35 -3.27 -9.46
C VAL A 161 12.98 -3.54 -8.86
N ASP A 162 12.94 -3.78 -7.55
CA ASP A 162 11.71 -4.17 -6.89
C ASP A 162 10.86 -2.95 -6.46
N ASP A 163 11.44 -1.75 -6.45
CA ASP A 163 10.77 -0.45 -6.21
C ASP A 163 10.52 0.38 -7.48
N ALA A 164 10.88 -0.14 -8.66
CA ALA A 164 10.68 0.52 -9.94
C ALA A 164 9.23 0.33 -10.43
N ASP A 165 8.30 1.07 -9.82
CA ASP A 165 6.87 0.97 -10.14
C ASP A 165 6.52 1.77 -11.42
N PRO A 166 6.08 1.11 -12.51
CA PRO A 166 5.82 1.79 -13.78
C PRO A 166 4.64 2.75 -13.72
N ASP A 167 3.69 2.58 -12.78
CA ASP A 167 2.58 3.52 -12.62
C ASP A 167 3.03 4.85 -12.00
N CYS A 168 4.18 4.84 -11.33
CA CYS A 168 4.76 5.95 -10.58
C CYS A 168 6.08 6.45 -11.20
N GLY A 169 6.29 6.18 -12.48
CA GLY A 169 7.46 6.65 -13.24
C GLY A 169 8.76 5.93 -12.88
N ASP A 170 8.68 4.61 -12.68
CA ASP A 170 9.79 3.73 -12.28
C ASP A 170 10.39 4.13 -10.92
N GLN A 171 9.53 4.58 -9.99
CA GLN A 171 9.87 4.97 -8.62
C GLN A 171 8.82 4.43 -7.65
N ALA A 172 9.15 4.42 -6.35
CA ALA A 172 8.17 4.15 -5.32
C ALA A 172 6.97 5.10 -5.45
N CYS A 173 5.77 4.56 -5.33
CA CYS A 173 4.57 5.37 -5.25
C CYS A 173 4.46 6.04 -3.87
N GLU A 174 3.78 7.18 -3.83
CA GLU A 174 3.39 7.87 -2.60
C GLU A 174 1.98 7.42 -2.22
N THR A 175 1.71 7.32 -0.93
CA THR A 175 0.38 7.04 -0.37
C THR A 175 0.01 8.13 0.62
#